data_AF-A0A7S1R7P0-F1
#
_entry.id   AF-A0A7S1R7P0-F1
#
_cell.length_a   1.000
_cell.length_b   1.000
_cell.length_c   1.000
_cell.angle_alpha   90.00
_cell.angle_beta   90.00
_cell.angle_gamma   90.00
#
_symmetry.space_group_name_H-M   'P 1'
#
loop_
_entity.id
_entity.type
_entity.pdbx_description
1 polymer ?
#
loop_
_entity_poly.entity_id
_entity_poly.type
_entity_poly.pdbx_seq_one_letter_code
_entity_poly.pdbx_strand_id
1 'polypeptide(L)'
;QFGGAWGTALNTDIFIRFWGKVVEDVRAWRNHWTVKLDPDSVFFAWRLQEVISSMWENGDAGAPVYLNNCHLGMHGPIEVLGRHALSVYSSRHQECVEGEPYEHKQEDVYFRKCWEFIGIK
;
A
#
# COMPACT_ATOMS: atom_id res chain seq x y z
N GLN A 1 -12.04 -17.01 0.85
CA GLN A 1 -13.48 -17.06 0.50
C GLN A 1 -13.69 -16.16 -0.71
N PHE A 2 -14.72 -16.36 -1.54
CA PHE A 2 -15.04 -15.47 -2.66
C PHE A 2 -16.27 -14.63 -2.31
N GLY A 3 -16.33 -13.36 -2.75
CA GLY A 3 -17.47 -12.49 -2.49
C GLY A 3 -17.32 -11.07 -3.02
N GLY A 4 -18.20 -10.16 -2.57
CA GLY A 4 -18.32 -8.81 -3.11
C GLY A 4 -19.08 -8.76 -4.44
N ALA A 5 -19.31 -7.56 -4.98
CA ALA A 5 -20.08 -7.34 -6.22
C ALA A 5 -19.51 -8.07 -7.44
N TRP A 6 -18.22 -8.41 -7.41
CA TRP A 6 -17.47 -9.01 -8.51
C TRP A 6 -17.03 -10.46 -8.24
N GLY A 7 -17.41 -11.05 -7.10
CA GLY A 7 -17.10 -12.45 -6.77
C GLY A 7 -15.60 -12.77 -6.64
N THR A 8 -14.79 -11.82 -6.19
CA THR A 8 -13.33 -11.97 -6.08
C THR A 8 -12.90 -12.56 -4.74
N ALA A 9 -11.61 -12.91 -4.61
CA ALA A 9 -11.05 -13.41 -3.37
C ALA A 9 -11.15 -12.35 -2.26
N LEU A 10 -11.83 -12.70 -1.16
CA LEU A 10 -11.90 -11.89 0.06
C LEU A 10 -10.65 -12.19 0.90
N ASN A 11 -9.57 -11.47 0.60
CA ASN A 11 -8.25 -11.63 1.22
C ASN A 11 -7.88 -10.45 2.14
N THR A 12 -8.70 -9.39 2.24
CA THR A 12 -8.41 -8.16 3.00
C THR A 12 -7.90 -8.44 4.42
N ASP A 13 -8.60 -9.26 5.21
CA ASP A 13 -8.20 -9.55 6.61
C ASP A 13 -6.83 -10.22 6.72
N ILE A 14 -6.47 -11.05 5.73
CA ILE A 14 -5.16 -11.70 5.66
C ILE A 14 -4.10 -10.63 5.41
N PHE A 15 -4.35 -9.71 4.48
CA PHE A 15 -3.42 -8.66 4.16
C PHE A 15 -3.31 -7.58 5.24
N ILE A 16 -4.38 -7.27 5.99
CA ILE A 16 -4.33 -6.42 7.18
C ILE A 16 -3.33 -7.00 8.19
N ARG A 17 -3.44 -8.31 8.48
CA ARG A 17 -2.52 -8.99 9.40
C ARG A 17 -1.09 -9.04 8.85
N PHE A 18 -0.94 -9.29 7.54
CA PHE A 18 0.34 -9.30 6.86
C PHE A 18 1.05 -7.94 6.99
N TRP A 19 0.38 -6.85 6.63
CA TRP A 19 0.96 -5.51 6.73
C TRP A 19 1.22 -5.08 8.18
N GLY A 20 0.39 -5.52 9.13
CA GLY A 20 0.68 -5.40 10.57
C GLY A 20 2.01 -6.08 10.96
N LYS A 21 2.32 -7.24 10.39
CA LYS A 21 3.62 -7.90 10.61
C LYS A 21 4.78 -7.26 9.85
N VAL A 22 4.52 -6.67 8.68
CA VAL A 22 5.55 -5.93 7.93
C VAL A 22 6.07 -4.74 8.73
N VAL A 23 5.18 -3.97 9.38
CA VAL A 23 5.62 -2.80 10.16
C VAL A 23 6.36 -3.17 11.45
N GLU A 24 6.09 -4.34 12.03
CA GLU A 24 6.85 -4.88 13.16
C GLU A 24 8.27 -5.37 12.76
N ASP A 25 8.50 -5.67 11.48
CA ASP A 25 9.76 -6.23 11.00
C ASP A 25 10.82 -5.14 10.73
N VAL A 26 11.91 -5.18 11.47
CA VAL A 26 13.07 -4.27 11.31
C VAL A 26 13.62 -4.22 9.88
N ARG A 27 13.41 -5.25 9.07
CA ARG A 27 13.85 -5.30 7.67
C ARG A 27 13.06 -4.34 6.77
N ALA A 28 11.78 -4.10 7.07
CA ALA A 28 10.94 -3.17 6.29
C ALA A 28 11.45 -1.72 6.38
N TRP A 29 12.17 -1.38 7.45
CA TRP A 29 12.68 -0.04 7.71
C TRP A 29 14.07 0.24 7.12
N ARG A 30 14.73 -0.76 6.51
CA ARG A 30 16.09 -0.62 5.98
C ARG A 30 16.18 0.14 4.66
N ASN A 31 15.05 0.34 3.98
CA ASN A 31 14.99 0.95 2.66
C ASN A 31 14.05 2.16 2.65
N HIS A 32 14.21 3.04 1.66
CA HIS A 32 13.33 4.20 1.47
C HIS A 32 11.94 3.82 0.96
N TRP A 33 11.82 2.65 0.32
CA TRP A 33 10.61 2.18 -0.32
C TRP A 33 10.37 0.71 0.02
N THR A 34 9.11 0.36 0.25
CA THR A 34 8.61 -1.01 0.41
C THR A 34 7.71 -1.32 -0.77
N VAL A 35 7.90 -2.50 -1.37
CA VAL A 35 7.10 -2.98 -2.50
C VAL A 35 6.50 -4.32 -2.12
N LYS A 36 5.17 -4.42 -2.14
CA LYS A 36 4.46 -5.70 -2.14
C LYS A 36 4.18 -6.08 -3.60
N LEU A 37 4.35 -7.36 -3.88
CA LEU A 37 4.13 -7.96 -5.20
C LEU A 37 3.32 -9.24 -5.00
N ASP A 38 2.39 -9.51 -5.91
CA ASP A 38 1.77 -10.84 -5.99
C ASP A 38 2.74 -11.86 -6.62
N PRO A 39 2.63 -13.16 -6.30
CA PRO A 39 3.55 -14.19 -6.79
C PRO A 39 3.60 -14.36 -8.31
N ASP A 40 2.58 -13.92 -9.02
CA ASP A 40 2.47 -13.95 -10.48
C ASP A 40 2.95 -12.65 -11.16
N SER A 41 3.51 -11.71 -10.40
CA SER A 41 4.04 -10.45 -10.91
C SER A 41 5.45 -10.56 -11.46
N VAL A 42 5.66 -10.05 -12.68
CA VAL A 42 7.01 -9.77 -13.21
C VAL A 42 7.41 -8.34 -12.83
N PHE A 43 8.39 -8.21 -11.95
CA PHE A 43 8.84 -6.91 -11.43
C PHE A 43 10.26 -6.54 -11.90
N PHE A 44 10.38 -5.37 -12.51
CA PHE A 44 11.65 -4.79 -12.95
C PHE A 44 12.04 -3.62 -12.03
N ALA A 45 12.94 -3.87 -11.08
CA ALA A 45 13.31 -2.88 -10.07
C ALA A 45 13.83 -1.55 -10.66
N TRP A 46 14.52 -1.58 -11.80
CA TRP A 46 15.02 -0.36 -12.45
C TRP A 46 13.89 0.56 -12.93
N ARG A 47 12.76 0.01 -13.39
CA ARG A 47 11.61 0.83 -13.84
C ARG A 47 11.01 1.62 -12.69
N LEU A 48 10.96 1.00 -11.50
CA LEU A 48 10.51 1.71 -10.30
C LEU A 48 11.48 2.84 -9.92
N GLN A 49 12.79 2.63 -10.07
CA GLN A 49 13.78 3.69 -9.81
C GLN A 49 13.60 4.88 -10.76
N GLU A 50 13.35 4.63 -12.04
CA GLU A 50 13.06 5.69 -13.02
C GLU A 50 11.81 6.48 -12.64
N VAL A 51 10.72 5.79 -12.28
CA VAL A 51 9.47 6.43 -11.82
C VAL A 51 9.72 7.28 -10.58
N ILE A 52 10.33 6.73 -9.53
CA ILE A 52 10.62 7.45 -8.28
C ILE A 52 11.50 8.67 -8.56
N SER A 53 12.55 8.51 -9.38
CA SER A 53 13.47 9.61 -9.70
C SER A 53 12.74 10.77 -10.40
N SER A 54 11.86 10.46 -11.35
CA SER A 54 11.06 11.46 -12.07
C SER A 54 10.07 12.22 -11.17
N MET A 55 9.54 11.57 -10.13
CA MET A 55 8.64 12.21 -9.17
C MET A 55 9.40 13.13 -8.21
N TRP A 56 10.66 12.80 -7.92
CA TRP A 56 11.50 13.52 -6.96
C TRP A 56 12.12 14.80 -7.52
N GLU A 57 12.15 14.96 -8.85
CA GLU A 57 12.57 16.21 -9.49
C GLU A 57 11.66 17.40 -9.11
N ASN A 58 10.47 17.15 -8.54
CA ASN A 58 9.47 18.17 -8.19
C ASN A 58 8.88 18.07 -6.76
N GLY A 59 9.35 17.20 -5.87
CA GLY A 59 8.57 16.80 -4.68
C GLY A 59 9.34 16.48 -3.39
N ASP A 60 8.68 16.80 -2.27
CA ASP A 60 9.16 16.79 -0.87
C ASP A 60 9.62 15.41 -0.38
N ALA A 61 10.92 15.30 -0.11
CA ALA A 61 11.59 14.07 0.29
C ALA A 61 11.04 13.40 1.57
N GLY A 62 10.22 14.16 2.32
CA GLY A 62 9.64 13.80 3.59
C GLY A 62 8.20 13.28 3.55
N ALA A 63 7.49 13.40 2.43
CA ALA A 63 6.05 13.17 2.43
C ALA A 63 5.69 11.67 2.60
N PRO A 64 4.64 11.34 3.37
CA PRO A 64 4.10 9.98 3.42
C PRO A 64 3.35 9.69 2.13
N VAL A 65 4.00 8.98 1.19
CA VAL A 65 3.43 8.70 -0.13
C VAL A 65 3.30 7.21 -0.48
N TYR A 66 2.28 6.89 -1.28
CA TYR A 66 2.16 5.63 -2.02
C TYR A 66 2.09 5.91 -3.52
N LEU A 67 2.41 4.91 -4.35
CA LEU A 67 2.31 5.08 -5.81
C LEU A 67 0.95 4.58 -6.31
N ASN A 68 0.14 5.50 -6.84
CA ASN A 68 -1.07 5.15 -7.55
C ASN A 68 -0.76 4.71 -8.98
N ASN A 69 -1.06 3.45 -9.33
CA ASN A 69 -0.72 2.85 -10.62
C ASN A 69 -1.87 2.88 -11.65
N CYS A 70 -3.06 3.37 -11.29
CA CYS A 70 -4.20 3.46 -12.20
C CYS A 70 -5.04 4.72 -11.91
N HIS A 71 -5.61 5.30 -12.98
CA HIS A 71 -6.43 6.51 -12.89
C HIS A 71 -7.74 6.33 -12.10
N LEU A 72 -8.18 5.08 -11.89
CA LEU A 72 -9.35 4.74 -11.07
C LEU A 72 -9.01 4.49 -9.59
N GLY A 73 -7.72 4.54 -9.23
CA GLY A 73 -7.19 4.20 -7.93
C GLY A 73 -6.20 3.04 -8.01
N MET A 74 -5.46 2.82 -6.93
CA MET A 74 -4.47 1.75 -6.85
C MET A 74 -5.12 0.39 -7.03
N HIS A 75 -4.49 -0.43 -7.88
CA HIS A 75 -4.84 -1.83 -8.08
C HIS A 75 -3.65 -2.74 -7.87
N GLY A 76 -3.91 -3.97 -7.46
CA GLY A 76 -2.93 -5.05 -7.56
C GLY A 76 -2.45 -5.24 -9.02
N PRO A 77 -1.28 -5.89 -9.23
CA PRO A 77 -0.63 -6.78 -8.27
C PRO A 77 0.62 -6.18 -7.58
N ILE A 78 0.76 -4.84 -7.62
CA ILE A 78 1.90 -4.11 -7.05
C ILE A 78 1.45 -2.93 -6.21
N GLU A 79 2.00 -2.84 -5.00
CA GLU A 79 1.72 -1.78 -4.04
C GLU A 79 3.05 -1.23 -3.52
N VAL A 80 3.28 0.07 -3.72
CA VAL A 80 4.56 0.72 -3.41
C VAL A 80 4.36 1.82 -2.38
N LEU A 81 5.03 1.70 -1.25
CA LEU A 81 4.98 2.65 -0.13
C LEU A 81 6.34 3.26 0.17
N GLY A 82 6.37 4.58 0.35
CA GLY A 82 7.53 5.26 0.93
C GLY A 82 7.68 4.94 2.41
N ARG A 83 8.90 5.06 2.94
CA ARG A 83 9.22 4.80 4.36
C ARG A 83 8.42 5.68 5.33
N HIS A 84 8.14 6.93 4.98
CA HIS A 84 7.29 7.79 5.80
C HIS A 84 5.81 7.37 5.75
N ALA A 85 5.32 6.88 4.61
CA ALA A 85 4.00 6.26 4.53
C ALA A 85 3.92 5.01 5.42
N LEU A 86 4.96 4.17 5.38
CA LEU A 86 5.06 3.01 6.27
C LEU A 86 5.08 3.42 7.75
N SER A 87 5.73 4.54 8.08
CA SER A 87 5.70 5.14 9.43
C SER A 87 4.30 5.55 9.87
N VAL A 88 3.54 6.22 9.00
CA VAL A 88 2.15 6.61 9.29
C VAL A 88 1.28 5.37 9.43
N TYR A 89 1.42 4.40 8.53
CA TYR A 89 0.68 3.15 8.60
C TYR A 89 1.01 2.38 9.89
N SER A 90 2.27 2.30 10.29
CA SER A 90 2.68 1.62 11.53
C SER A 90 1.97 2.15 12.77
N SER A 91 1.74 3.46 12.87
CA SER A 91 1.09 4.07 14.04
C SER A 91 -0.43 4.14 13.94
N ARG A 92 -1.00 4.12 12.73
CA ARG A 92 -2.42 4.45 12.49
C ARG A 92 -3.24 3.38 11.80
N HIS A 93 -2.68 2.25 11.38
CA HIS A 93 -3.41 1.22 10.63
C HIS A 93 -4.65 0.65 11.35
N GLN A 94 -4.69 0.69 12.69
CA GLN A 94 -5.88 0.27 13.45
C GLN A 94 -7.08 1.20 13.23
N GLU A 95 -6.85 2.50 13.00
CA GLU A 95 -7.92 3.46 12.68
C GLU A 95 -8.66 3.06 11.38
N CYS A 96 -7.99 2.38 10.45
CA CYS A 96 -8.60 1.89 9.22
C CYS A 96 -9.54 0.70 9.45
N VAL A 97 -9.21 -0.17 10.40
CA VAL A 97 -10.01 -1.36 10.75
C VAL A 97 -11.26 -0.95 11.53
N GLU A 98 -11.14 0.08 12.36
CA GLU A 98 -12.25 0.65 13.13
C GLU A 98 -13.10 1.65 12.33
N GLY A 99 -12.65 2.04 11.14
CA GLY A 99 -13.23 3.11 10.32
C GLY A 99 -13.88 2.64 9.02
N GLU A 100 -14.28 3.61 8.20
CA GLU A 100 -14.90 3.40 6.88
C GLU A 100 -14.11 2.51 5.91
N PRO A 101 -12.76 2.54 5.86
CA PRO A 101 -12.01 1.70 4.93
C PRO A 101 -12.33 0.20 5.04
N TYR A 102 -12.64 -0.30 6.24
CA TYR A 102 -12.91 -1.72 6.49
C TYR A 102 -14.16 -2.27 5.79
N GLU A 103 -15.11 -1.40 5.41
CA GLU A 103 -16.29 -1.81 4.64
C GLU A 103 -15.93 -2.30 3.23
N HIS A 104 -14.74 -1.92 2.72
CA HIS A 104 -14.24 -2.34 1.42
C HIS A 104 -13.44 -3.65 1.51
N LYS A 105 -14.09 -4.78 1.21
CA LYS A 105 -13.48 -6.11 1.36
C LYS A 105 -12.59 -6.56 0.19
N GLN A 106 -12.10 -5.62 -0.61
CA GLN A 106 -11.10 -5.86 -1.66
C GLN A 106 -9.77 -5.29 -1.16
N GLU A 107 -8.71 -6.09 -1.13
CA GLU A 107 -7.42 -5.71 -0.55
C GLU A 107 -6.89 -4.36 -1.07
N ASP A 108 -6.74 -4.22 -2.38
CA ASP A 108 -6.20 -3.03 -3.03
C ASP A 108 -7.04 -1.79 -2.73
N VAL A 109 -8.37 -1.93 -2.83
CA VAL A 109 -9.32 -0.87 -2.48
C VAL A 109 -9.22 -0.51 -1.00
N TYR A 110 -9.18 -1.49 -0.11
CA TYR A 110 -9.01 -1.29 1.33
C TYR A 110 -7.74 -0.51 1.64
N PHE A 111 -6.60 -0.93 1.10
CA PHE A 111 -5.32 -0.29 1.41
C PHE A 111 -5.25 1.13 0.88
N ARG A 112 -5.73 1.37 -0.36
CA ARG A 112 -5.85 2.71 -0.90
C ARG A 112 -6.70 3.61 0.01
N LYS A 113 -7.89 3.14 0.38
CA LYS A 113 -8.82 3.88 1.26
C LYS A 113 -8.22 4.12 2.63
N CYS A 114 -7.58 3.11 3.21
CA CYS A 114 -6.91 3.21 4.50
C CYS A 114 -5.80 4.26 4.46
N TRP A 115 -4.94 4.23 3.44
CA TRP A 115 -3.83 5.17 3.29
C TRP A 115 -4.32 6.61 3.11
N GLU A 116 -5.31 6.82 2.24
CA GLU A 116 -5.99 8.11 2.09
C GLU A 116 -6.59 8.59 3.43
N PHE A 117 -7.26 7.69 4.16
CA PHE A 117 -7.92 7.97 5.44
C PHE A 117 -6.93 8.41 6.53
N ILE A 118 -5.73 7.81 6.57
CA ILE A 118 -4.67 8.16 7.54
C ILE A 118 -3.69 9.22 7.02
N GLY A 119 -3.98 9.85 5.88
CA GLY A 119 -3.24 11.01 5.36
C GLY A 119 -1.98 10.69 4.56
N ILE A 120 -1.84 9.46 4.08
CA ILE A 120 -0.82 9.06 3.09
C ILE A 120 -1.36 9.44 1.69
N LYS A 121 -0.51 10.03 0.85
CA LYS A 121 -0.91 10.60 -0.45
C LYS A 121 -0.35 9.86 -1.64
#